data_AF-A0A7T8QVW2-F1
#
_entry.id   AF-A0A7T8QVW2-F1
#
_cell.length_a   1.000
_cell.length_b   1.000
_cell.length_c   1.000
_cell.angle_alpha   90.00
_cell.angle_beta   90.00
_cell.angle_gamma   90.00
#
_symmetry.space_group_name_H-M   'P 1'
#
loop_
_entity.id
_entity.type
_entity.pdbx_description
1 polymer ?
#
loop_
_entity_poly.entity_id
_entity_poly.type
_entity_poly.pdbx_seq_one_letter_code
_entity_poly.pdbx_strand_id
1 'polypeptide(L)'
;MILMGFTCKPRRVSITALPAGTTADRNTMIEYLRTTGKRFLSLKKDKIRLKDCLLMWDNARPHTATDTREFLTRRDVEPVKPSPYSPDLNL
;
A
#
# COMPACT_ATOMS: atom_id res chain seq x y z
N MET A 1 -1.71 11.64 -10.79
CA MET A 1 -2.12 10.31 -10.26
C MET A 1 -2.15 10.39 -8.75
N ILE A 2 -3.10 9.72 -8.08
CA ILE A 2 -3.19 9.68 -6.60
C ILE A 2 -2.94 8.26 -6.14
N LEU A 3 -2.08 8.10 -5.14
CA LEU A 3 -1.93 6.87 -4.37
C LEU A 3 -2.68 7.03 -3.04
N MET A 4 -3.59 6.12 -2.76
CA MET A 4 -4.42 6.14 -1.57
C MET A 4 -4.50 4.75 -0.94
N GLY A 5 -4.52 4.72 0.38
CA GLY A 5 -4.66 3.50 1.16
C GLY A 5 -5.33 3.84 2.47
N PHE A 6 -6.20 2.94 2.92
CA PHE A 6 -7.00 3.16 4.12
C PHE A 6 -7.16 1.88 4.91
N THR A 7 -7.60 2.02 6.16
CA THR A 7 -7.87 0.91 7.06
C THR A 7 -9.30 0.97 7.56
N CYS A 8 -9.91 -0.19 7.81
CA CYS A 8 -11.30 -0.26 8.26
C CYS A 8 -11.47 0.15 9.73
N LYS A 9 -10.58 -0.34 10.62
CA LYS A 9 -10.62 -0.08 12.07
C LYS A 9 -9.20 -0.08 12.67
N PRO A 10 -8.75 1.00 13.34
CA PRO A 10 -9.35 2.33 13.29
C PRO A 10 -9.33 2.86 11.85
N ARG A 11 -10.26 3.75 11.49
CA ARG A 11 -10.23 4.38 10.16
C ARG A 11 -9.04 5.33 10.05
N ARG A 12 -8.12 5.00 9.16
CA ARG A 12 -6.98 5.84 8.78
C ARG A 12 -6.89 5.89 7.27
N VAL A 13 -6.36 6.99 6.78
CA VAL A 13 -6.20 7.25 5.35
C VAL A 13 -4.79 7.80 5.14
N SER A 14 -4.09 7.29 4.13
CA SER A 14 -2.84 7.82 3.62
C SER A 14 -3.05 8.20 2.16
N ILE A 15 -2.64 9.41 1.79
CA ILE A 15 -2.77 9.93 0.44
C ILE A 15 -1.43 10.54 0.03
N THR A 16 -1.01 10.23 -1.19
CA THR A 16 0.11 10.88 -1.87
C THR A 16 -0.32 11.25 -3.29
N ALA A 17 -0.27 12.53 -3.62
CA ALA A 17 -0.51 13.01 -4.98
C ALA A 17 0.83 13.08 -5.73
N LEU A 18 0.87 12.52 -6.93
CA LEU A 18 2.01 12.61 -7.83
C LEU A 18 1.81 13.79 -8.81
N PRO A 19 2.90 14.46 -9.25
CA PRO A 19 2.82 15.54 -10.23
C PRO A 19 2.07 15.13 -11.50
N ALA A 20 1.46 16.11 -12.18
CA ALA A 20 0.77 15.88 -13.43
C ALA A 20 1.68 15.22 -14.48
N GLY A 21 1.15 14.29 -15.26
CA GLY A 21 1.90 13.55 -16.28
C GLY A 21 2.82 12.43 -15.75
N THR A 22 2.95 12.26 -14.43
CA THR A 22 3.76 11.18 -13.85
C THR A 22 2.94 9.92 -13.57
N THR A 23 3.58 8.76 -13.72
CA THR A 23 3.02 7.44 -13.43
C THR A 23 3.71 6.85 -12.22
N ALA A 24 2.97 6.15 -11.35
CA ALA A 24 3.56 5.42 -10.24
C ALA A 24 4.37 4.23 -10.76
N ASP A 25 5.67 4.23 -10.47
CA ASP A 25 6.55 3.10 -10.71
C ASP A 25 6.80 2.31 -9.41
N ARG A 26 7.67 1.31 -9.47
CA ARG A 26 8.03 0.48 -8.30
C ARG A 26 8.63 1.31 -7.16
N ASN A 27 9.47 2.30 -7.48
CA ASN A 27 10.13 3.13 -6.46
C ASN A 27 9.11 4.02 -5.75
N THR A 28 8.19 4.59 -6.53
CA THR A 28 7.08 5.39 -6.03
C THR A 28 6.20 4.57 -5.08
N MET A 29 5.90 3.31 -5.44
CA MET A 29 5.11 2.43 -4.58
C MET A 29 5.83 2.04 -3.29
N ILE A 30 7.13 1.72 -3.36
CA ILE A 30 7.93 1.42 -2.16
C ILE A 30 7.99 2.62 -1.22
N GLU A 31 8.22 3.82 -1.76
CA GLU A 31 8.28 5.05 -0.96
C GLU A 31 6.92 5.39 -0.34
N TYR A 32 5.84 5.20 -1.10
CA TYR A 32 4.48 5.32 -0.58
C TYR A 32 4.24 4.38 0.60
N LEU A 33 4.49 3.07 0.45
CA LEU A 33 4.32 2.09 1.52
C LEU A 33 5.18 2.38 2.74
N ARG A 34 6.44 2.77 2.52
CA ARG A 34 7.37 3.17 3.59
C ARG A 34 6.84 4.37 4.37
N THR A 35 6.39 5.40 3.67
CA THR A 35 5.85 6.62 4.29
C THR A 35 4.55 6.35 5.02
N THR A 36 3.62 5.60 4.41
CA THR A 36 2.35 5.20 5.04
C THR A 36 2.59 4.37 6.28
N GLY A 37 3.46 3.36 6.23
CA GLY A 37 3.82 2.54 7.38
C GLY A 37 4.41 3.35 8.53
N LYS A 38 5.32 4.28 8.25
CA LYS A 38 5.87 5.20 9.26
C LYS A 38 4.78 6.07 9.88
N ARG A 39 3.90 6.67 9.07
CA ARG A 39 2.79 7.51 9.55
C ARG A 39 1.86 6.71 10.48
N PHE A 40 1.46 5.52 10.05
CA PHE A 40 0.58 4.62 10.81
C PHE A 40 1.21 4.13 12.13
N LEU A 41 2.52 3.88 12.14
CA LEU A 41 3.24 3.49 13.35
C LEU A 41 3.44 4.67 14.33
N SER A 42 3.55 5.90 13.81
CA SER A 42 3.77 7.11 14.62
C SER A 42 2.53 7.60 15.39
N LEU A 43 1.37 7.00 15.15
CA LEU A 43 0.13 7.37 15.83
C LEU A 43 0.26 7.21 17.36
N LYS A 44 -0.26 8.15 18.15
CA LYS A 44 -0.21 8.04 19.62
C LYS A 44 -1.13 6.93 20.16
N LYS A 45 -2.30 6.77 19.53
CA LYS A 45 -3.34 5.78 19.87
C LYS A 45 -3.67 4.96 18.63
N ASP A 46 -3.94 3.67 18.84
CA ASP A 46 -4.30 2.71 17.78
C ASP A 46 -3.25 2.69 16.66
N LYS A 47 -1.99 2.48 17.06
CA LYS A 47 -0.86 2.31 16.14
C LYS A 47 -1.14 1.13 15.23
N ILE A 48 -0.87 1.33 13.94
CA ILE A 48 -1.04 0.28 12.93
C ILE A 48 0.35 -0.10 12.42
N ARG A 49 0.74 -1.36 12.62
CA ARG A 49 1.93 -1.93 11.99
C ARG A 49 1.49 -2.57 10.68
N LEU A 50 2.22 -2.34 9.59
CA LEU A 50 1.84 -2.88 8.28
C LEU A 50 1.69 -4.41 8.30
N LYS A 51 2.49 -5.12 9.10
CA LYS A 51 2.41 -6.59 9.26
C LYS A 51 1.12 -7.10 9.90
N ASP A 52 0.41 -6.24 10.62
CA ASP A 52 -0.88 -6.60 11.21
C ASP A 52 -2.04 -6.33 10.23
N CYS A 53 -1.74 -5.72 9.07
CA CYS A 53 -2.74 -5.41 8.05
C CYS A 53 -2.79 -6.51 7.00
N LEU A 54 -4.01 -6.85 6.60
CA LEU A 54 -4.25 -7.54 5.35
C LEU A 54 -4.14 -6.51 4.21
N LEU A 55 -3.05 -6.53 3.44
CA LEU A 55 -2.84 -5.59 2.36
C LEU A 55 -3.59 -6.04 1.10
N MET A 56 -4.42 -5.17 0.54
CA MET A 56 -5.22 -5.47 -0.65
C MET A 56 -5.07 -4.36 -1.70
N TRP A 57 -4.86 -4.78 -2.95
CA TRP A 57 -4.73 -3.94 -4.14
C TRP A 57 -4.89 -4.79 -5.41
N ASP A 58 -4.90 -4.17 -6.58
CA ASP A 58 -4.89 -4.89 -7.85
C ASP A 58 -3.50 -5.48 -8.22
N ASN A 59 -3.40 -6.15 -9.37
CA ASN A 59 -2.15 -6.70 -9.89
C ASN A 59 -1.38 -5.76 -10.82
N ALA A 60 -1.51 -4.43 -10.68
CA ALA A 60 -0.74 -3.49 -11.48
C ALA A 60 0.77 -3.73 -11.35
N ARG A 61 1.53 -3.47 -12.43
CA ARG A 61 2.97 -3.77 -12.52
C ARG A 61 3.78 -3.30 -11.29
N PRO A 62 3.57 -2.09 -10.75
CA PRO A 62 4.28 -1.62 -9.56
C PRO A 62 3.97 -2.43 -8.28
N HIS A 63 2.77 -2.99 -8.15
CA HIS A 63 2.34 -3.78 -6.99
C HIS A 63 2.96 -5.18 -6.99
N THR A 64 3.19 -5.74 -8.18
CA THR A 64 3.76 -7.09 -8.35
C THR A 64 5.26 -7.10 -8.63
N ALA A 65 5.90 -5.93 -8.75
CA ALA A 65 7.33 -5.82 -8.99
C ALA A 65 8.15 -6.53 -7.89
N THR A 66 9.26 -7.16 -8.27
CA THR A 66 10.14 -7.90 -7.36
C THR A 66 10.57 -7.04 -6.16
N ASP A 67 11.04 -5.82 -6.42
CA ASP A 67 11.47 -4.88 -5.37
C ASP A 67 10.33 -4.56 -4.37
N THR A 68 9.10 -4.42 -4.87
CA THR A 68 7.91 -4.17 -4.04
C THR A 68 7.60 -5.39 -3.18
N ARG A 69 7.66 -6.60 -3.76
CA ARG A 69 7.46 -7.85 -3.02
C ARG A 69 8.51 -8.06 -1.95
N GLU A 70 9.79 -7.88 -2.28
CA GLU A 70 10.88 -7.97 -1.29
C GLU A 70 10.71 -6.95 -0.17
N PHE A 71 10.30 -5.72 -0.49
CA PHE A 71 10.04 -4.69 0.52
C PHE A 71 8.98 -5.13 1.54
N LEU A 72 7.91 -5.78 1.07
CA LEU A 72 6.81 -6.31 1.88
C LEU A 72 7.25 -7.54 2.67
N THR A 73 7.91 -8.51 2.03
CA THR A 73 8.41 -9.74 2.68
C THR A 73 9.36 -9.42 3.83
N ARG A 74 10.30 -8.47 3.65
CA ARG A 74 11.20 -8.02 4.73
C ARG A 74 10.47 -7.37 5.91
N ARG A 75 9.19 -7.04 5.76
CA ARG A 75 8.33 -6.42 6.78
C ARG A 75 7.25 -7.35 7.28
N ASP A 76 7.26 -8.63 6.89
CA ASP A 76 6.24 -9.61 7.28
C ASP A 76 4.84 -9.17 6.84
N VAL A 77 4.75 -8.61 5.63
CA VAL A 77 3.48 -8.18 5.01
C VAL A 77 3.21 -9.07 3.80
N GLU A 78 2.11 -9.81 3.84
CA GLU A 78 1.64 -10.59 2.71
C GLU A 78 0.39 -9.95 2.09
N PRO A 79 0.45 -9.53 0.80
CA PRO A 79 -0.72 -9.01 0.12
C PRO A 79 -1.69 -10.13 -0.26
N VAL A 80 -2.99 -9.82 -0.19
CA VAL A 80 -4.05 -10.68 -0.75
C VAL A 80 -3.79 -10.85 -2.24
N LYS A 81 -3.89 -12.09 -2.73
CA LYS A 81 -3.76 -12.39 -4.15
C LYS A 81 -4.99 -11.85 -4.90
N PRO A 82 -4.84 -10.86 -5.78
CA PRO A 82 -5.98 -10.32 -6.54
C PRO A 82 -6.37 -11.26 -7.68
N SER A 83 -7.66 -11.30 -7.99
CA SER A 83 -8.16 -11.84 -9.25
C SER A 83 -7.93 -10.82 -10.39
N PRO A 84 -7.39 -11.22 -11.56
CA PRO A 84 -7.22 -10.31 -12.68
C PRO A 84 -8.55 -9.71 -13.15
N TYR A 85 -8.53 -8.44 -13.55
CA TYR A 85 -9.70 -7.72 -14.09
C TYR A 85 -10.94 -7.74 -13.18
N SER A 86 -10.76 -7.85 -11.86
CA SER A 86 -11.86 -7.90 -10.87
C SER A 86 -11.89 -6.63 -10.00
N PRO A 87 -12.21 -5.45 -10.56
CA PRO A 87 -12.24 -4.20 -9.80
C PRO A 87 -13.36 -4.18 -8.74
N ASP A 88 -14.41 -4.98 -8.93
CA ASP A 88 -15.53 -5.19 -8.01
C ASP A 88 -15.10 -5.88 -6.70
N LEU A 89 -14.00 -6.63 -6.72
CA LEU A 89 -13.42 -7.27 -5.55
C LEU A 89 -12.39 -6.40 -4.82
N ASN A 90 -12.07 -5.20 -5.33
CA ASN A 90 -11.08 -4.29 -4.74
C ASN A 90 -11.78 -3.31 -3.77
N LEU A 91 -11.98 -3.76 -2.52
CA LEU A 91 -12.65 -3.09 -1.41
C LEU A 91 -11.78 -2.09 -0.64
#